data_AF-A0A8J5CJ66-F1
#
_entry.id   AF-A0A8J5CJ66-F1
#
_cell.length_a   1.000
_cell.length_b   1.000
_cell.length_c   1.000
_cell.angle_alpha   90.00
_cell.angle_beta   90.00
_cell.angle_gamma   90.00
#
_symmetry.space_group_name_H-M   'P 1'
#
loop_
_entity.id
_entity.type
_entity.pdbx_description
1 polymer ?
#
loop_
_entity_poly.entity_id
_entity_poly.type
_entity_poly.pdbx_seq_one_letter_code
_entity_poly.pdbx_strand_id
1 'polypeptide(L)'
;MWQVKFASHKTQLLNVSRSGEALHLKFNGDTLAPQDEVEVQARAVLIIEDNTAGQEPHLTTLQHRRDVARLTVVFKVQVKHVSHLQVLWQPYRLLRSPPVLSLWLLTVTAALLTSRHGRQCQHQWIAVAKFTSQQLRLVTTPPNGRRYSSALMTRAAVWDKTSPKLYQDLYNSGIMCLPGRAVLRRLTSALSVQSETREGNVARTLLCTMINSIAGRYEDMIPMDPIESISADRQVLQGLTEVGYQVMSVTTDGHKVNTAFQAKLGVTPDKPWFANPFVENQEQHEARVHVINDTVHLWKNGFYQLLNKKKLVAPPFPGSKARIIN
;
A
#
# COMPACT_ATOMS: atom_id res chain seq x y z
N MET A 1 1.46 -9.30 21.95
CA MET A 1 2.84 -8.87 22.22
C MET A 1 2.92 -7.43 21.79
N TRP A 2 3.07 -6.50 22.73
CA TRP A 2 2.98 -5.07 22.49
C TRP A 2 4.37 -4.45 22.60
N GLN A 3 4.69 -3.50 21.74
CA GLN A 3 5.98 -2.82 21.74
C GLN A 3 5.76 -1.39 22.21
N VAL A 4 6.27 -1.05 23.40
CA VAL A 4 6.03 0.26 24.02
C VAL A 4 7.32 1.07 23.98
N LYS A 5 7.23 2.32 23.50
CA LYS A 5 8.35 3.27 23.43
C LYS A 5 8.18 4.31 24.54
N PHE A 6 9.16 4.37 25.43
CA PHE A 6 9.15 5.31 26.56
C PHE A 6 9.97 6.59 26.27
N ALA A 7 10.84 6.58 25.25
CA ALA A 7 11.55 7.74 24.72
C ALA A 7 12.15 7.41 23.34
N SER A 8 12.67 8.42 22.63
CA SER A 8 13.17 8.35 21.24
C SER A 8 14.22 7.27 20.94
N HIS A 9 14.82 6.64 21.96
CA HIS A 9 15.94 5.72 21.82
C HIS A 9 15.85 4.43 22.65
N LYS A 10 14.72 4.15 23.33
CA LYS A 10 14.52 2.87 24.03
C LYS A 10 13.20 2.22 23.65
N THR A 11 13.27 1.04 23.04
CA THR A 11 12.12 0.21 22.71
C THR A 11 12.15 -1.03 23.59
N GLN A 12 11.09 -1.27 24.35
CA GLN A 12 11.00 -2.43 25.24
C GLN A 12 9.86 -3.36 24.80
N LEU A 13 10.07 -4.66 24.99
CA LEU A 13 9.06 -5.69 24.73
C LEU A 13 8.18 -5.85 25.97
N LEU A 14 6.90 -5.49 25.84
CA LEU A 14 5.90 -5.69 26.88
C LEU A 14 5.19 -7.03 26.66
N ASN A 15 5.38 -7.93 27.61
CA ASN A 15 4.67 -9.18 27.67
C ASN A 15 3.56 -9.09 28.71
N VAL A 16 2.32 -9.22 28.26
CA VAL A 16 1.12 -9.16 29.10
C VAL A 16 0.60 -10.57 29.25
N SER A 17 0.57 -11.07 30.49
CA SER A 17 0.03 -12.38 30.81
C SER A 17 -1.08 -12.25 31.86
N ARG A 18 -2.17 -12.99 31.65
CA ARG A 18 -3.31 -13.03 32.57
C ARG A 18 -3.36 -14.39 33.24
N SER A 19 -3.03 -14.44 34.53
CA SER A 19 -3.37 -15.57 35.40
C SER A 19 -4.59 -15.17 36.24
N GLY A 20 -5.41 -16.15 36.64
CA GLY A 20 -6.80 -15.98 37.08
C GLY A 20 -7.16 -14.91 38.13
N GLU A 21 -6.21 -14.21 38.74
CA GLU A 21 -6.50 -13.18 39.74
C GLU A 21 -5.75 -11.85 39.56
N ALA A 22 -4.79 -11.72 38.62
CA ALA A 22 -4.09 -10.44 38.39
C ALA A 22 -3.45 -10.32 36.99
N LEU A 23 -3.33 -9.07 36.52
CA LEU A 23 -2.71 -8.72 35.24
C LEU A 23 -1.22 -8.45 35.48
N HIS A 24 -0.34 -9.31 34.96
CA HIS A 24 1.11 -9.17 35.13
C HIS A 24 1.76 -8.57 33.88
N LEU A 25 2.53 -7.50 34.10
CA LEU A 25 3.29 -6.80 33.07
C LEU A 25 4.79 -7.10 33.24
N LYS A 26 5.40 -7.73 32.24
CA LYS A 26 6.85 -7.98 32.22
C LYS A 26 7.52 -7.20 31.09
N PHE A 27 8.57 -6.46 31.42
CA PHE A 27 9.39 -5.74 30.46
C PHE A 27 10.77 -6.40 30.37
N ASN A 28 11.10 -6.94 29.19
CA ASN A 28 12.38 -7.60 28.91
C ASN A 28 12.81 -8.74 29.89
N GLY A 29 11.89 -9.26 30.71
CA GLY A 29 12.17 -10.35 31.66
C GLY A 29 12.23 -9.92 33.12
N ASP A 30 12.29 -8.62 33.41
CA ASP A 30 12.36 -8.08 34.77
C ASP A 30 10.98 -7.58 35.26
N THR A 31 10.70 -7.79 36.54
CA THR A 31 9.48 -7.30 37.21
C THR A 31 9.67 -5.83 37.58
N LEU A 32 8.73 -4.96 37.23
CA LEU A 32 8.78 -3.54 37.59
C LEU A 32 8.76 -3.35 39.12
N ALA A 33 9.33 -2.23 39.59
CA ALA A 33 9.13 -1.81 40.96
C ALA A 33 7.63 -1.51 41.19
N PRO A 34 7.05 -1.81 42.37
CA PRO A 34 5.61 -1.70 42.59
C PRO A 34 5.00 -0.33 42.27
N GLN A 35 5.78 0.76 42.41
CA GLN A 35 5.32 2.12 42.10
C GLN A 35 5.19 2.36 40.58
N ASP A 36 6.12 1.86 39.78
CA ASP A 36 6.08 1.97 38.31
C ASP A 36 4.97 1.07 37.72
N GLU A 37 4.68 -0.05 38.37
CA GLU A 37 3.61 -0.95 37.96
C GLU A 37 2.23 -0.29 38.13
N VAL A 38 2.00 0.45 39.22
CA VAL A 38 0.74 1.18 39.46
C VAL A 38 0.52 2.30 38.43
N GLU A 39 1.57 3.05 38.07
CA GLU A 39 1.45 4.15 37.11
C GLU A 39 1.22 3.62 35.68
N VAL A 40 1.90 2.53 35.30
CA VAL A 40 1.69 1.86 34.01
C VAL A 40 0.32 1.19 33.93
N GLN A 41 -0.16 0.57 35.01
CA GLN A 41 -1.50 -0.01 35.07
C GLN A 41 -2.59 1.08 34.98
N ALA A 42 -2.46 2.19 35.71
CA ALA A 42 -3.39 3.31 35.63
C ALA A 42 -3.48 3.88 34.21
N ARG A 43 -2.33 4.00 33.52
CA ARG A 43 -2.29 4.47 32.13
C ARG A 43 -2.82 3.44 31.12
N ALA A 44 -2.60 2.15 31.36
CA ALA A 44 -3.16 1.09 30.52
C ALA A 44 -4.69 1.00 30.67
N VAL A 45 -5.22 1.20 31.89
CA VAL A 45 -6.66 1.29 32.14
C VAL A 45 -7.26 2.49 31.42
N LEU A 46 -6.63 3.67 31.47
CA LEU A 46 -7.07 4.85 30.71
C LEU A 46 -7.11 4.61 29.19
N ILE A 47 -6.13 3.88 28.64
CA ILE A 47 -6.11 3.52 27.20
C ILE A 47 -7.20 2.50 26.85
N ILE A 48 -7.57 1.62 27.78
CA ILE A 48 -8.60 0.60 27.57
C ILE A 48 -10.02 1.18 27.74
N GLU A 49 -10.17 2.16 28.62
CA GLU A 49 -11.46 2.84 28.87
C GLU A 49 -11.76 3.94 27.85
N ASP A 50 -10.73 4.51 27.22
CA ASP A 50 -10.88 5.46 26.12
C ASP A 50 -11.20 4.72 24.79
N ASN A 51 -12.48 4.41 24.60
CA ASN A 51 -13.05 3.78 23.40
C ASN A 51 -13.02 4.66 22.14
N THR A 52 -12.22 5.73 22.11
CA THR A 52 -12.10 6.65 20.96
C THR A 52 -11.01 6.27 19.95
N ALA A 53 -10.36 5.12 20.10
CA ALA A 53 -9.38 4.61 19.15
C ALA A 53 -10.03 4.20 17.80
N GLY A 54 -10.41 5.20 17.01
CA GLY A 54 -10.62 5.07 15.58
C GLY A 54 -9.34 4.51 14.94
N GLN A 55 -9.51 3.59 14.00
CA GLN A 55 -8.42 3.00 13.22
C GLN A 55 -7.42 4.07 12.76
N GLU A 56 -6.20 4.03 13.29
CA GLU A 56 -5.09 4.82 12.75
C GLU A 56 -4.84 4.38 11.30
N PRO A 57 -4.81 5.32 10.33
CA PRO A 57 -4.44 4.99 8.98
C PRO A 57 -2.98 4.50 8.93
N HIS A 58 -2.75 3.32 8.36
CA HIS A 58 -1.44 2.70 8.20
C HIS A 58 -0.57 3.42 7.16
N LEU A 59 -0.16 4.65 7.44
CA LEU A 59 0.72 5.48 6.60
C LEU A 59 2.20 5.41 7.01
N THR A 60 2.56 4.49 7.92
CA THR A 60 3.92 4.39 8.50
C THR A 60 5.00 4.07 7.47
N THR A 61 4.67 3.49 6.32
CA THR A 61 5.61 3.27 5.21
C THR A 61 6.06 4.58 4.54
N LEU A 62 5.29 5.65 4.67
CA LEU A 62 5.55 6.93 4.00
C LEU A 62 6.52 7.85 4.77
N GLN A 63 6.58 7.72 6.09
CA GLN A 63 7.38 8.61 6.96
C GLN A 63 8.90 8.57 6.68
N HIS A 64 9.39 7.59 5.94
CA HIS A 64 10.83 7.41 5.68
C HIS A 64 11.35 8.08 4.39
N ARG A 65 10.51 8.79 3.62
CA ARG A 65 10.94 9.43 2.36
C ARG A 65 10.80 10.96 2.41
N ARG A 66 11.89 11.63 2.77
CA ARG A 66 11.97 13.11 2.86
C ARG A 66 12.20 13.82 1.52
N ASP A 67 12.37 13.09 0.42
CA ASP A 67 12.68 13.62 -0.91
C ASP A 67 11.44 13.88 -1.80
N VAL A 68 10.25 13.59 -1.29
CA VAL A 68 9.00 13.73 -2.05
C VAL A 68 8.24 14.97 -1.57
N ALA A 69 8.50 16.12 -2.19
CA ALA A 69 7.69 17.32 -2.02
C ALA A 69 6.57 17.37 -3.07
N ARG A 70 5.37 17.80 -2.64
CA ARG A 70 4.19 18.07 -3.48
C ARG A 70 3.56 16.83 -4.14
N LEU A 71 2.35 16.48 -3.72
CA LEU A 71 1.57 15.36 -4.23
C LEU A 71 0.34 15.83 -5.00
N THR A 72 -0.02 15.06 -6.03
CA THR A 72 -1.36 15.01 -6.63
C THR A 72 -2.04 13.74 -6.17
N VAL A 73 -3.24 13.87 -5.61
CA VAL A 73 -4.08 12.75 -5.24
C VAL A 73 -5.06 12.50 -6.39
N VAL A 74 -5.08 11.30 -6.93
CA VAL A 74 -6.03 10.89 -7.96
C VAL A 74 -7.04 9.96 -7.32
N PHE A 75 -8.30 10.41 -7.22
CA PHE A 75 -9.41 9.53 -6.87
C PHE A 75 -9.88 8.85 -8.14
N LYS A 76 -9.66 7.54 -8.20
CA LYS A 76 -10.15 6.73 -9.30
C LYS A 76 -11.16 5.74 -8.77
N VAL A 77 -12.42 5.96 -9.13
CA VAL A 77 -13.50 5.02 -8.86
C VAL A 77 -13.44 3.92 -9.92
N GLN A 78 -13.04 2.70 -9.53
CA GLN A 78 -13.04 1.55 -10.43
C GLN A 78 -14.17 0.58 -10.07
N VAL A 79 -15.12 0.43 -10.98
CA VAL A 79 -16.11 -0.67 -10.96
C VAL A 79 -15.46 -1.86 -11.65
N LYS A 80 -15.18 -2.93 -10.91
CA LYS A 80 -14.63 -4.18 -11.46
C LYS A 80 -15.60 -5.33 -11.19
N HIS A 81 -16.23 -5.84 -12.24
CA HIS A 81 -16.92 -7.13 -12.21
C HIS A 81 -15.91 -8.24 -12.50
N VAL A 82 -15.83 -9.25 -11.62
CA VAL A 82 -14.88 -10.36 -11.79
C VAL A 82 -15.67 -11.65 -12.00
N SER A 83 -15.77 -12.09 -13.26
CA SER A 83 -16.24 -13.41 -13.63
C SER A 83 -15.11 -14.44 -13.47
N HIS A 84 -15.49 -15.56 -12.86
CA HIS A 84 -14.68 -16.68 -12.39
C HIS A 84 -14.12 -17.49 -13.57
N LEU A 85 -12.79 -17.65 -13.63
CA LEU A 85 -12.11 -18.54 -14.59
C LEU A 85 -11.74 -19.86 -13.91
N GLN A 86 -12.30 -20.95 -14.44
CA GLN A 86 -11.94 -22.33 -14.09
C GLN A 86 -10.55 -22.70 -14.63
N VAL A 87 -9.82 -23.48 -13.83
CA VAL A 87 -8.45 -23.95 -14.12
C VAL A 87 -8.51 -25.33 -14.76
N LEU A 88 -7.90 -25.47 -15.95
CA LEU A 88 -7.63 -26.76 -16.59
C LEU A 88 -6.45 -27.47 -15.90
N TRP A 89 -6.68 -28.72 -15.51
CA TRP A 89 -5.70 -29.61 -14.91
C TRP A 89 -4.74 -30.19 -15.96
N GLN A 90 -3.45 -30.27 -15.62
CA GLN A 90 -2.51 -31.17 -16.29
C GLN A 90 -1.70 -31.96 -15.24
N PRO A 91 -1.45 -33.27 -15.47
CA PRO A 91 -0.68 -34.09 -14.56
C PRO A 91 0.80 -34.10 -14.98
N TYR A 92 1.71 -33.88 -14.02
CA TYR A 92 3.08 -34.36 -14.17
C TYR A 92 3.54 -35.03 -12.88
N ARG A 93 3.88 -36.32 -13.01
CA ARG A 93 4.59 -37.12 -12.01
C ARG A 93 6.09 -37.09 -12.31
N LEU A 94 6.84 -36.83 -11.23
CA LEU A 94 8.13 -37.40 -10.84
C LEU A 94 9.30 -37.39 -11.83
N LEU A 95 10.34 -36.63 -11.48
CA LEU A 95 11.74 -37.05 -11.61
C LEU A 95 12.48 -36.67 -10.32
N ARG A 96 12.78 -37.68 -9.51
CA ARG A 96 13.69 -37.63 -8.35
C ARG A 96 15.11 -37.86 -8.87
N SER A 97 15.90 -36.81 -9.04
CA SER A 97 17.37 -36.92 -9.02
C SER A 97 18.04 -35.57 -8.75
N PRO A 98 18.82 -35.40 -7.68
CA PRO A 98 19.75 -34.28 -7.53
C PRO A 98 21.14 -34.70 -8.06
N PRO A 99 21.70 -34.01 -9.08
CA PRO A 99 22.94 -33.29 -8.79
C PRO A 99 23.11 -31.95 -9.54
N VAL A 100 22.17 -31.52 -10.37
CA VAL A 100 22.38 -30.36 -11.29
C VAL A 100 22.39 -29.00 -10.56
N LEU A 101 21.77 -28.92 -9.37
CA LEU A 101 21.68 -27.68 -8.59
C LEU A 101 23.03 -27.16 -8.08
N SER A 102 23.99 -28.04 -7.77
CA SER A 102 25.30 -27.61 -7.25
C SER A 102 26.13 -26.92 -8.32
N LEU A 103 26.09 -27.42 -9.56
CA LEU A 103 26.88 -26.90 -10.67
C LEU A 103 26.37 -25.52 -11.12
N TRP A 104 25.06 -25.32 -11.21
CA TRP A 104 24.50 -24.03 -11.62
C TRP A 104 24.78 -22.95 -10.57
N LEU A 105 24.62 -23.26 -9.28
CA LEU A 105 24.93 -22.30 -8.22
C LEU A 105 26.42 -21.96 -8.16
N LEU A 106 27.31 -22.95 -8.29
CA LEU A 106 28.76 -22.70 -8.35
C LEU A 106 29.12 -21.80 -9.54
N THR A 107 28.52 -22.04 -10.72
CA THR A 107 28.76 -21.25 -11.93
C THR A 107 28.27 -19.80 -11.78
N VAL A 108 27.07 -19.61 -11.21
CA VAL A 108 26.54 -18.26 -10.94
C VAL A 108 27.38 -17.54 -9.90
N THR A 109 27.81 -18.22 -8.84
CA THR A 109 28.66 -17.61 -7.80
C THR A 109 30.02 -17.23 -8.36
N ALA A 110 30.63 -18.08 -9.19
CA ALA A 110 31.87 -17.79 -9.89
C ALA A 110 31.72 -16.60 -10.86
N ALA A 111 30.67 -16.58 -11.68
CA ALA A 111 30.40 -15.49 -12.62
C ALA A 111 30.17 -14.14 -11.91
N LEU A 112 29.47 -14.15 -10.79
CA LEU A 112 29.23 -12.98 -9.94
C LEU A 112 30.54 -12.47 -9.28
N LEU A 113 31.45 -13.38 -8.91
CA LEU A 113 32.76 -13.01 -8.35
C LEU A 113 33.71 -12.49 -9.43
N THR A 114 33.63 -12.99 -10.67
CA THR A 114 34.47 -12.56 -11.78
C THR A 114 33.99 -11.27 -12.43
N SER A 115 32.71 -10.90 -12.28
CA SER A 115 32.15 -9.63 -12.78
C SER A 115 32.52 -8.45 -11.89
N ARG A 116 33.82 -8.25 -11.65
CA ARG A 116 34.36 -6.95 -11.22
C ARG A 116 34.40 -6.05 -12.44
N HIS A 117 33.40 -5.22 -12.72
CA HIS A 117 33.60 -3.97 -13.49
C HIS A 117 32.37 -3.07 -13.39
N GLY A 118 32.62 -1.82 -13.00
CA GLY A 118 31.61 -0.76 -12.89
C GLY A 118 31.23 -0.44 -11.45
N ARG A 119 31.27 0.84 -11.07
CA ARG A 119 30.81 1.40 -9.77
C ARG A 119 29.28 1.30 -9.60
N GLN A 120 28.66 0.23 -10.09
CA GLN A 120 27.23 0.02 -9.94
C GLN A 120 26.96 -0.58 -8.55
N CYS A 121 26.16 0.17 -7.78
CA CYS A 121 25.80 0.04 -6.37
C CYS A 121 26.19 -1.28 -5.68
N GLN A 122 27.19 -1.19 -4.80
CA GLN A 122 27.57 -2.21 -3.81
C GLN A 122 26.37 -2.87 -3.10
N HIS A 123 25.28 -2.12 -2.90
CA HIS A 123 24.03 -2.61 -2.34
C HIS A 123 23.37 -3.75 -3.14
N GLN A 124 23.38 -3.69 -4.48
CA GLN A 124 22.77 -4.73 -5.31
C GLN A 124 23.53 -6.05 -5.18
N TRP A 125 24.86 -5.99 -5.20
CA TRP A 125 25.72 -7.16 -5.00
C TRP A 125 25.54 -7.79 -3.63
N ILE A 126 25.42 -6.99 -2.57
CA ILE A 126 25.11 -7.50 -1.22
C ILE A 126 23.75 -8.21 -1.22
N ALA A 127 22.75 -7.68 -1.91
CA ALA A 127 21.41 -8.28 -1.98
C ALA A 127 21.40 -9.62 -2.75
N VAL A 128 22.21 -9.73 -3.80
CA VAL A 128 22.41 -10.97 -4.57
C VAL A 128 23.15 -12.00 -3.71
N ALA A 129 24.28 -11.62 -3.10
CA ALA A 129 25.06 -12.51 -2.25
C ALA A 129 24.24 -13.08 -1.08
N LYS A 130 23.44 -12.23 -0.41
CA LYS A 130 22.52 -12.66 0.65
C LYS A 130 21.48 -13.66 0.16
N PHE A 131 20.91 -13.44 -1.03
CA PHE A 131 19.95 -14.36 -1.64
C PHE A 131 20.60 -15.71 -1.97
N THR A 132 21.76 -15.70 -2.63
CA THR A 132 22.49 -16.92 -3.02
C THR A 132 22.92 -17.74 -1.80
N SER A 133 23.51 -17.08 -0.79
CA SER A 133 23.90 -17.72 0.48
C SER A 133 22.70 -18.39 1.15
N GLN A 134 21.54 -17.73 1.13
CA GLN A 134 20.31 -18.31 1.66
C GLN A 134 19.82 -19.51 0.84
N GLN A 135 19.87 -19.46 -0.49
CA GLN A 135 19.49 -20.59 -1.34
C GLN A 135 20.39 -21.81 -1.06
N LEU A 136 21.71 -21.61 -0.94
CA LEU A 136 22.66 -22.66 -0.55
C LEU A 136 22.26 -23.31 0.78
N ARG A 137 21.99 -22.50 1.81
CA ARG A 137 21.55 -22.99 3.12
C ARG A 137 20.25 -23.79 3.04
N LEU A 138 19.30 -23.35 2.22
CA LEU A 138 18.00 -24.00 2.08
C LEU A 138 18.09 -25.33 1.33
N VAL A 139 19.00 -25.44 0.36
CA VAL A 139 19.25 -26.68 -0.39
C VAL A 139 19.79 -27.77 0.53
N THR A 140 20.67 -27.44 1.48
CA THR A 140 21.19 -28.40 2.46
C THR A 140 20.23 -28.71 3.60
N THR A 141 19.14 -27.96 3.73
CA THR A 141 18.13 -28.16 4.78
C THR A 141 16.97 -29.01 4.25
N PRO A 142 16.52 -30.05 4.96
CA PRO A 142 15.37 -30.85 4.54
C PRO A 142 14.11 -29.97 4.41
N PRO A 143 13.18 -30.26 3.47
CA PRO A 143 12.04 -29.39 3.17
C PRO A 143 11.24 -28.93 4.39
N ASN A 144 10.99 -29.83 5.35
CA ASN A 144 10.21 -29.55 6.56
C ASN A 144 10.96 -28.67 7.59
N GLY A 145 12.29 -28.58 7.51
CA GLY A 145 13.14 -27.77 8.39
C GLY A 145 13.51 -26.40 7.83
N ARG A 146 13.10 -26.10 6.59
CA ARG A 146 13.49 -24.86 5.90
C ARG A 146 12.92 -23.62 6.59
N ARG A 147 13.81 -22.74 7.03
CA ARG A 147 13.47 -21.40 7.55
C ARG A 147 13.82 -20.32 6.53
N TYR A 148 12.79 -19.70 5.98
CA TYR A 148 12.91 -18.59 5.04
C TYR A 148 13.14 -17.27 5.79
N SER A 149 13.86 -16.35 5.18
CA SER A 149 14.11 -15.01 5.72
C SER A 149 12.94 -14.11 5.35
N SER A 150 12.72 -13.04 6.10
CA SER A 150 11.71 -12.03 5.77
C SER A 150 11.91 -11.46 4.36
N ALA A 151 13.16 -11.20 3.96
CA ALA A 151 13.48 -10.71 2.63
C ALA A 151 13.10 -11.69 1.51
N LEU A 152 13.40 -12.99 1.67
CA LEU A 152 13.02 -14.02 0.69
C LEU A 152 11.50 -14.23 0.65
N MET A 153 10.84 -14.25 1.81
CA MET A 153 9.38 -14.34 1.91
C MET A 153 8.69 -13.18 1.18
N THR A 154 9.18 -11.96 1.38
CA THR A 154 8.65 -10.75 0.72
C THR A 154 8.82 -10.82 -0.78
N ARG A 155 10.02 -11.18 -1.29
CA ARG A 155 10.26 -11.35 -2.73
C ARG A 155 9.40 -12.45 -3.33
N ALA A 156 9.26 -13.58 -2.64
CA ALA A 156 8.43 -14.69 -3.08
C ALA A 156 6.95 -14.30 -3.15
N ALA A 157 6.45 -13.52 -2.20
CA ALA A 157 5.09 -12.97 -2.26
C ALA A 157 4.90 -12.03 -3.47
N VAL A 158 5.86 -11.14 -3.74
CA VAL A 158 5.83 -10.26 -4.91
C VAL A 158 5.85 -11.07 -6.21
N TRP A 159 6.68 -12.11 -6.30
CA TRP A 159 6.74 -12.99 -7.48
C TRP A 159 5.44 -13.77 -7.68
N ASP A 160 4.87 -14.37 -6.64
CA ASP A 160 3.58 -15.09 -6.72
C ASP A 160 2.44 -14.16 -7.13
N LYS A 161 2.45 -12.89 -6.70
CA LYS A 161 1.45 -11.89 -7.10
C LYS A 161 1.65 -11.39 -8.54
N THR A 162 2.90 -11.21 -8.97
CA THR A 162 3.22 -10.67 -10.30
C THR A 162 3.05 -11.73 -11.40
N SER A 163 3.48 -12.97 -11.14
CA SER A 163 3.37 -14.07 -12.09
C SER A 163 3.17 -15.42 -11.38
N PRO A 164 1.92 -15.73 -10.99
CA PRO A 164 1.60 -16.94 -10.23
C PRO A 164 2.04 -18.24 -10.91
N LYS A 165 1.93 -18.30 -12.24
CA LYS A 165 2.29 -19.49 -13.03
C LYS A 165 3.80 -19.71 -13.04
N LEU A 166 4.58 -18.67 -13.35
CA LEU A 166 6.04 -18.74 -13.30
C LEU A 166 6.53 -19.08 -11.89
N TYR A 167 5.92 -18.51 -10.85
CA TYR A 167 6.26 -18.85 -9.46
C TYR A 167 6.02 -20.34 -9.17
N GLN A 168 4.88 -20.88 -9.60
CA GLN A 168 4.55 -22.30 -9.44
C GLN A 168 5.53 -23.19 -10.22
N ASP A 169 5.91 -22.81 -11.43
CA ASP A 169 6.86 -23.55 -12.25
C ASP A 169 8.26 -23.56 -11.60
N LEU A 170 8.74 -22.41 -11.10
CA LEU A 170 10.00 -22.29 -10.36
C LEU A 170 9.97 -23.12 -9.07
N TYR A 171 8.86 -23.12 -8.33
CA TYR A 171 8.68 -23.93 -7.14
C TYR A 171 8.70 -25.43 -7.46
N ASN A 172 7.94 -25.86 -8.48
CA ASN A 172 7.81 -27.26 -8.88
C ASN A 172 9.11 -27.82 -9.48
N SER A 173 9.85 -27.00 -10.22
CA SER A 173 11.12 -27.39 -10.82
C SER A 173 12.22 -27.71 -9.79
N GLY A 174 12.06 -27.22 -8.55
CA GLY A 174 13.09 -27.32 -7.52
C GLY A 174 14.35 -26.49 -7.80
N ILE A 175 14.37 -25.69 -8.87
CA ILE A 175 15.50 -24.82 -9.23
C ILE A 175 15.78 -23.81 -8.11
N MET A 176 14.72 -23.34 -7.43
CA MET A 176 14.83 -22.47 -6.27
C MET A 176 14.13 -23.09 -5.05
N CYS A 177 14.74 -22.93 -3.88
CA CYS A 177 14.11 -23.24 -2.62
C CYS A 177 13.15 -22.11 -2.22
N LEU A 178 11.91 -22.18 -2.73
CA LEU A 178 10.86 -21.20 -2.50
C LEU A 178 9.82 -21.70 -1.47
N PRO A 179 9.19 -20.79 -0.70
CA PRO A 179 8.10 -21.16 0.19
C PRO A 179 6.86 -21.63 -0.60
N GLY A 180 6.13 -22.61 -0.05
CA GLY A 180 4.88 -23.07 -0.66
C GLY A 180 3.80 -21.97 -0.66
N ARG A 181 2.91 -22.00 -1.65
CA ARG A 181 1.85 -20.97 -1.81
C ARG A 181 0.92 -20.87 -0.60
N ALA A 182 0.69 -21.95 0.15
CA ALA A 182 -0.07 -21.90 1.39
C ALA A 182 0.58 -21.00 2.47
N VAL A 183 1.92 -21.05 2.58
CA VAL A 183 2.68 -20.20 3.50
C VAL A 183 2.61 -18.74 3.06
N LEU A 184 2.75 -18.49 1.75
CA LEU A 184 2.61 -17.14 1.18
C LEU A 184 1.21 -16.58 1.40
N ARG A 185 0.16 -17.38 1.13
CA ARG A 185 -1.23 -16.98 1.36
C ARG A 185 -1.47 -16.61 2.82
N ARG A 186 -0.98 -17.42 3.78
CA ARG A 186 -1.10 -17.13 5.22
C ARG A 186 -0.39 -15.83 5.60
N LEU A 187 0.77 -15.55 5.01
CA LEU A 187 1.49 -14.30 5.24
C LEU A 187 0.71 -13.11 4.66
N THR A 188 0.19 -13.25 3.43
CA THR A 188 -0.55 -12.18 2.77
C THR A 188 -1.98 -12.01 3.29
N SER A 189 -2.59 -13.04 3.88
CA SER A 189 -3.94 -12.96 4.43
C SER A 189 -3.97 -12.09 5.69
N ALA A 190 -2.89 -12.10 6.48
CA ALA A 190 -2.71 -11.17 7.59
C ALA A 190 -2.57 -9.70 7.11
N LEU A 191 -2.22 -9.50 5.84
CA LEU A 191 -2.12 -8.19 5.19
C LEU A 191 -3.33 -7.89 4.30
N SER A 192 -4.31 -8.82 4.21
CA SER A 192 -5.52 -8.57 3.44
C SER A 192 -6.34 -7.56 4.22
N VAL A 193 -6.50 -6.37 3.64
CA VAL A 193 -7.42 -5.36 4.16
C VAL A 193 -8.82 -5.98 4.07
N GLN A 194 -9.40 -6.30 5.23
CA GLN A 194 -10.81 -6.70 5.31
C GLN A 194 -11.64 -5.44 5.05
N SER A 195 -11.99 -5.22 3.78
CA SER A 195 -13.00 -4.23 3.41
C SER A 195 -14.38 -4.83 3.68
N GLU A 196 -14.68 -5.15 4.94
CA GLU A 196 -16.03 -5.52 5.34
C GLU A 196 -16.87 -4.25 5.47
N THR A 197 -17.79 -4.06 4.54
CA THR A 197 -18.90 -3.10 4.69
C THR A 197 -19.68 -3.46 5.95
N ARG A 198 -20.12 -2.45 6.72
CA ARG A 198 -20.79 -2.65 8.02
C ARG A 198 -22.05 -3.53 7.95
N GLU A 199 -22.61 -3.72 6.75
CA GLU A 199 -23.85 -4.45 6.52
C GLU A 199 -23.68 -5.78 5.76
N GLY A 200 -22.44 -6.26 5.54
CA GLY A 200 -22.20 -7.50 4.79
C GLY A 200 -22.59 -7.44 3.30
N ASN A 201 -22.94 -6.25 2.80
CA ASN A 201 -23.30 -6.02 1.41
C ASN A 201 -22.04 -5.95 0.54
N VAL A 202 -21.93 -6.84 -0.45
CA VAL A 202 -20.81 -6.82 -1.41
C VAL A 202 -20.81 -5.47 -2.15
N ALA A 203 -19.85 -4.61 -1.81
CA ALA A 203 -19.73 -3.32 -2.47
C ALA A 203 -19.41 -3.50 -3.95
N ARG A 204 -20.26 -2.91 -4.81
CA ARG A 204 -20.09 -2.96 -6.27
C ARG A 204 -18.93 -2.10 -6.76
N THR A 205 -18.50 -1.16 -5.93
CA THR A 205 -17.51 -0.15 -6.29
C THR A 205 -16.56 0.08 -5.13
N LEU A 206 -15.27 0.12 -5.45
CA LEU A 206 -14.21 0.47 -4.52
C LEU A 206 -13.69 1.88 -4.86
N LEU A 207 -13.47 2.68 -3.83
CA LEU A 207 -12.75 3.94 -3.93
C LEU A 207 -11.26 3.61 -3.86
N CYS A 208 -10.52 3.92 -4.92
CA CYS A 208 -9.08 3.83 -4.91
C CYS A 208 -8.50 5.24 -4.91
N THR A 209 -7.66 5.55 -3.92
CA THR A 209 -6.96 6.81 -3.84
C THR A 209 -5.50 6.58 -4.20
N MET A 210 -5.11 7.02 -5.40
CA MET A 210 -3.73 6.95 -5.86
C MET A 210 -3.02 8.24 -5.51
N ILE A 211 -1.79 8.12 -5.02
CA ILE A 211 -0.90 9.23 -4.72
C ILE A 211 0.16 9.29 -5.81
N ASN A 212 0.30 10.44 -6.46
CA ASN A 212 1.38 10.68 -7.42
C ASN A 212 2.18 11.89 -6.98
N SER A 213 3.51 11.77 -6.97
CA SER A 213 4.38 12.93 -6.76
C SER A 213 4.38 13.83 -7.99
N ILE A 214 4.32 15.14 -7.75
CA ILE A 214 4.46 16.14 -8.82
C ILE A 214 5.94 16.38 -9.14
N ALA A 215 6.81 16.32 -8.12
CA ALA A 215 8.24 16.60 -8.26
C ALA A 215 9.09 15.36 -8.58
N GLY A 216 8.51 14.16 -8.60
CA GLY A 216 9.26 12.91 -8.72
C GLY A 216 8.46 11.78 -9.37
N ARG A 217 9.02 10.57 -9.33
CA ARG A 217 8.42 9.34 -9.90
C ARG A 217 7.71 8.49 -8.85
N TYR A 218 7.45 9.07 -7.68
CA TYR A 218 6.80 8.34 -6.61
C TYR A 218 5.32 8.20 -6.92
N GLU A 219 4.84 6.96 -6.89
CA GLU A 219 3.45 6.57 -7.08
C GLU A 219 3.11 5.54 -5.99
N ASP A 220 1.94 5.70 -5.38
CA ASP A 220 1.44 4.76 -4.38
C ASP A 220 -0.09 4.73 -4.39
N MET A 221 -0.66 3.79 -3.66
CA MET A 221 -2.10 3.64 -3.54
C MET A 221 -2.45 3.46 -2.07
N ILE A 222 -3.29 4.36 -1.55
CA ILE A 222 -3.89 4.21 -0.24
C ILE A 222 -4.95 3.10 -0.34
N PRO A 223 -5.11 2.25 0.70
CA PRO A 223 -6.09 1.17 0.73
C PRO A 223 -7.48 1.57 0.22
N MET A 224 -8.13 0.58 -0.40
CA MET A 224 -9.40 0.75 -1.07
C MET A 224 -10.55 0.64 -0.08
N ASP A 225 -11.37 1.67 -0.01
CA ASP A 225 -12.59 1.64 0.80
C ASP A 225 -13.81 1.31 -0.07
N PRO A 226 -14.73 0.45 0.40
CA PRO A 226 -16.06 0.32 -0.18
C PRO A 226 -16.75 1.69 -0.28
N ILE A 227 -17.28 2.05 -1.45
CA ILE A 227 -18.04 3.30 -1.57
C ILE A 227 -19.44 3.08 -1.00
N GLU A 228 -19.60 3.33 0.30
CA GLU A 228 -20.91 3.63 0.89
C GLU A 228 -21.18 5.15 0.80
N SER A 229 -20.15 5.98 1.02
CA SER A 229 -20.15 7.43 0.76
C SER A 229 -18.72 7.98 0.66
N ILE A 230 -18.47 9.06 -0.11
CA ILE A 230 -17.14 9.71 -0.26
C ILE A 230 -16.79 10.55 0.99
N SER A 231 -16.94 10.00 2.20
CA SER A 231 -16.48 10.66 3.43
C SER A 231 -14.99 10.41 3.70
N ALA A 232 -14.42 9.35 3.11
CA ALA A 232 -13.03 8.91 3.29
C ALA A 232 -11.97 9.94 2.84
N ASP A 233 -12.32 10.83 1.91
CA ASP A 233 -11.36 11.75 1.29
C ASP A 233 -10.75 12.75 2.28
N ARG A 234 -11.47 13.11 3.34
CA ARG A 234 -10.92 13.99 4.39
C ARG A 234 -9.89 13.27 5.25
N GLN A 235 -10.08 11.99 5.53
CA GLN A 235 -9.13 11.18 6.31
C GLN A 235 -7.83 10.97 5.53
N VAL A 236 -7.93 10.75 4.21
CA VAL A 236 -6.75 10.67 3.34
C VAL A 236 -5.98 11.98 3.35
N LEU A 237 -6.66 13.11 3.15
CA LEU A 237 -6.01 14.41 3.15
C LEU A 237 -5.35 14.73 4.50
N GLN A 238 -6.02 14.39 5.60
CA GLN A 238 -5.49 14.52 6.95
C GLN A 238 -4.21 13.69 7.13
N GLY A 239 -4.29 12.39 6.87
CA GLY A 239 -3.15 11.49 7.07
C GLY A 239 -1.95 11.85 6.19
N LEU A 240 -2.18 12.29 4.94
CA LEU A 240 -1.10 12.80 4.09
C LEU A 240 -0.45 14.06 4.67
N THR A 241 -1.26 14.97 5.21
CA THR A 241 -0.77 16.20 5.85
C THR A 241 0.04 15.88 7.11
N GLU A 242 -0.45 14.98 7.97
CA GLU A 242 0.23 14.54 9.20
C GLU A 242 1.57 13.85 8.93
N VAL A 243 1.68 13.10 7.83
CA VAL A 243 2.94 12.50 7.38
C VAL A 243 3.95 13.57 6.88
N GLY A 244 3.48 14.78 6.59
CA GLY A 244 4.28 15.88 6.09
C GLY A 244 4.22 16.07 4.57
N TYR A 245 3.26 15.45 3.89
CA TYR A 245 3.05 15.74 2.47
C TYR A 245 2.19 16.97 2.26
N GLN A 246 2.57 17.77 1.27
CA GLN A 246 1.76 18.84 0.74
C GLN A 246 0.91 18.34 -0.43
N VAL A 247 -0.40 18.24 -0.25
CA VAL A 247 -1.32 17.90 -1.33
C VAL A 247 -1.66 19.16 -2.13
N MET A 248 -1.26 19.19 -3.40
CA MET A 248 -1.45 20.35 -4.28
C MET A 248 -2.72 20.25 -5.11
N SER A 249 -3.10 19.02 -5.50
CA SER A 249 -4.28 18.83 -6.33
C SER A 249 -4.95 17.48 -6.10
N VAL A 250 -6.23 17.45 -6.43
CA VAL A 250 -7.13 16.31 -6.41
C VAL A 250 -7.70 16.12 -7.80
N THR A 251 -7.44 14.97 -8.42
CA THR A 251 -8.00 14.61 -9.72
C THR A 251 -9.17 13.66 -9.55
N THR A 252 -10.31 13.96 -10.17
CA THR A 252 -11.53 13.14 -10.13
C THR A 252 -12.11 12.96 -11.53
N ASP A 253 -12.93 11.92 -11.74
CA ASP A 253 -13.73 11.82 -12.96
C ASP A 253 -14.96 12.76 -12.92
N GLY A 254 -15.66 12.89 -14.05
CA GLY A 254 -16.89 13.67 -14.15
C GLY A 254 -18.15 12.96 -13.64
N HIS A 255 -18.03 11.93 -12.80
CA HIS A 255 -19.19 11.20 -12.28
C HIS A 255 -19.99 12.06 -11.30
N LYS A 256 -21.33 11.91 -11.28
CA LYS A 256 -22.24 12.72 -10.46
C LYS A 256 -21.86 12.74 -8.97
N VAL A 257 -21.38 11.60 -8.44
CA VAL A 257 -20.96 11.49 -7.04
C VAL A 257 -19.73 12.36 -6.77
N ASN A 258 -18.77 12.39 -7.69
CA ASN A 258 -17.59 13.24 -7.58
C ASN A 258 -17.96 14.72 -7.72
N THR A 259 -18.86 15.09 -8.63
CA THR A 259 -19.36 16.47 -8.73
C THR A 259 -20.06 16.92 -7.43
N ALA A 260 -20.86 16.05 -6.81
CA ALA A 260 -21.49 16.34 -5.53
C ALA A 260 -20.46 16.49 -4.40
N PHE A 261 -19.39 15.70 -4.43
CA PHE A 261 -18.26 15.82 -3.51
C PHE A 261 -17.51 17.14 -3.69
N GLN A 262 -17.18 17.54 -4.93
CA GLN A 262 -16.56 18.83 -5.22
C GLN A 262 -17.42 20.00 -4.71
N ALA A 263 -18.74 19.94 -4.91
CA ALA A 263 -19.67 20.94 -4.40
C ALA A 263 -19.65 21.02 -2.86
N LYS A 264 -19.58 19.88 -2.16
CA LYS A 264 -19.44 19.84 -0.69
C LYS A 264 -18.14 20.47 -0.18
N LEU A 265 -17.08 20.45 -1.00
CA LEU A 265 -15.81 21.14 -0.70
C LEU A 265 -15.86 22.65 -1.00
N GLY A 266 -16.97 23.16 -1.51
CA GLY A 266 -17.12 24.57 -1.91
C GLY A 266 -16.37 24.92 -3.19
N VAL A 267 -16.12 23.92 -4.04
CA VAL A 267 -15.48 24.11 -5.34
C VAL A 267 -16.50 24.66 -6.33
N THR A 268 -16.15 25.77 -6.97
CA THR A 268 -16.97 26.42 -8.01
C THR A 268 -16.11 26.70 -9.25
N PRO A 269 -16.71 27.03 -10.41
CA PRO A 269 -15.93 27.40 -11.59
C PRO A 269 -14.94 28.55 -11.34
N ASP A 270 -15.33 29.54 -10.54
CA ASP A 270 -14.48 30.68 -10.18
C ASP A 270 -13.48 30.37 -9.05
N LYS A 271 -13.73 29.27 -8.32
CA LYS A 271 -12.90 28.79 -7.22
C LYS A 271 -12.63 27.28 -7.39
N PRO A 272 -11.77 26.88 -8.35
CA PRO A 272 -11.48 25.47 -8.65
C PRO A 272 -10.51 24.84 -7.65
N TRP A 273 -10.63 25.21 -6.37
CA TRP A 273 -9.76 24.79 -5.28
C TRP A 273 -10.47 24.94 -3.95
N PHE A 274 -10.03 24.18 -2.95
CA PHE A 274 -10.45 24.32 -1.56
C PHE A 274 -9.22 24.42 -0.66
N ALA A 275 -9.38 24.97 0.55
CA ALA A 275 -8.29 25.04 1.51
C ALA A 275 -8.15 23.69 2.23
N ASN A 276 -6.92 23.19 2.35
CA ASN A 276 -6.62 22.03 3.19
C ASN A 276 -6.87 22.40 4.66
N PRO A 277 -7.89 21.82 5.31
CA PRO A 277 -8.27 22.22 6.66
C PRO A 277 -7.26 21.76 7.72
N PHE A 278 -6.29 20.91 7.36
CA PHE A 278 -5.31 20.32 8.27
C PHE A 278 -3.96 21.05 8.29
N VAL A 279 -3.83 22.16 7.55
CA VAL A 279 -2.64 23.02 7.56
C VAL A 279 -2.90 24.19 8.51
N GLU A 280 -2.03 24.36 9.52
CA GLU A 280 -2.19 25.38 10.58
C GLU A 280 -2.20 26.81 10.03
N ASN A 281 -1.42 27.10 8.98
CA ASN A 281 -1.33 28.42 8.36
C ASN A 281 -2.14 28.50 7.06
N GLN A 282 -3.47 28.66 7.19
CA GLN A 282 -4.39 28.71 6.05
C GLN A 282 -4.24 29.96 5.15
N GLU A 283 -3.58 31.02 5.64
CA GLU A 283 -3.38 32.25 4.88
C GLU A 283 -2.36 32.10 3.74
N GLN A 284 -1.56 31.04 3.74
CA GLN A 284 -0.58 30.79 2.69
C GLN A 284 -1.23 30.11 1.49
N HIS A 285 -0.85 30.55 0.28
CA HIS A 285 -1.22 29.90 -1.00
C HIS A 285 -0.91 28.38 -1.00
N GLU A 286 0.01 27.95 -0.14
CA GLU A 286 0.45 26.58 0.06
C GLU A 286 -0.63 25.63 0.63
N ALA A 287 -1.71 26.17 1.19
CA ALA A 287 -2.84 25.38 1.68
C ALA A 287 -3.91 25.08 0.61
N ARG A 288 -3.77 25.57 -0.63
CA ARG A 288 -4.78 25.38 -1.67
C ARG A 288 -4.64 24.01 -2.34
N VAL A 289 -5.71 23.23 -2.29
CA VAL A 289 -5.85 21.97 -3.03
C VAL A 289 -6.71 22.22 -4.26
N HIS A 290 -6.09 22.16 -5.44
CA HIS A 290 -6.76 22.36 -6.71
C HIS A 290 -7.57 21.12 -7.11
N VAL A 291 -8.79 21.31 -7.60
CA VAL A 291 -9.61 20.20 -8.11
C VAL A 291 -9.53 20.16 -9.63
N ILE A 292 -9.12 19.02 -10.16
CA ILE A 292 -8.90 18.79 -11.58
C ILE A 292 -9.82 17.66 -12.04
N ASN A 293 -10.49 17.85 -13.17
CA ASN A 293 -11.21 16.76 -13.82
C ASN A 293 -10.26 15.98 -14.71
N ASP A 294 -10.36 14.65 -14.71
CA ASP A 294 -9.55 13.79 -15.56
C ASP A 294 -9.75 14.17 -17.05
N THR A 295 -8.69 14.66 -17.66
CA THR A 295 -8.68 15.19 -19.03
C THR A 295 -9.00 14.11 -20.06
N VAL A 296 -8.69 12.84 -19.78
CA VAL A 296 -9.05 11.71 -20.66
C VAL A 296 -10.56 11.54 -20.70
N HIS A 297 -11.23 11.68 -19.55
CA HIS A 297 -12.69 11.60 -19.49
C HIS A 297 -13.35 12.80 -20.16
N LEU A 298 -12.81 14.02 -19.99
CA LEU A 298 -13.28 15.20 -20.70
C LEU A 298 -13.18 15.02 -22.22
N TRP A 299 -12.04 14.52 -22.70
CA TRP A 299 -11.81 14.32 -24.14
C TRP A 299 -12.75 13.25 -24.71
N LYS A 300 -12.92 12.11 -24.02
CA LYS A 300 -13.88 11.07 -24.42
C LYS A 300 -15.30 11.61 -24.50
N ASN A 301 -15.73 12.40 -23.51
CA ASN A 301 -17.05 13.00 -23.51
C ASN A 301 -17.24 13.97 -24.68
N GLY A 302 -16.23 14.80 -24.98
CA GLY A 302 -16.23 15.66 -26.17
C GLY A 302 -16.33 14.87 -27.47
N PHE A 303 -15.50 13.82 -27.61
CA PHE A 303 -15.50 12.95 -28.78
C PHE A 303 -16.86 12.26 -28.99
N TYR A 304 -17.48 11.70 -27.94
CA TYR A 304 -18.79 11.06 -28.07
C TYR A 304 -19.92 12.05 -28.37
N GLN A 305 -19.84 13.29 -27.86
CA GLN A 305 -20.80 14.32 -28.23
C GLN A 305 -20.68 14.68 -29.72
N LEU A 306 -19.46 14.80 -30.24
CA LEU A 306 -19.24 15.01 -31.67
C LEU A 306 -19.78 13.86 -32.51
N LEU A 307 -19.48 12.61 -32.13
CA LEU A 307 -19.93 11.42 -32.86
C LEU A 307 -21.46 11.29 -32.88
N ASN A 308 -22.11 11.46 -31.72
CA ASN A 308 -23.53 11.16 -31.58
C ASN A 308 -24.44 12.35 -31.94
N LYS A 309 -24.03 13.57 -31.59
CA LYS A 309 -24.87 14.78 -31.75
C LYS A 309 -24.47 15.62 -32.95
N LYS A 310 -23.28 15.38 -33.53
CA LYS A 310 -22.70 16.22 -34.59
C LYS A 310 -22.67 17.72 -34.24
N LYS A 311 -22.67 18.02 -32.93
CA LYS A 311 -22.70 19.38 -32.38
C LYS A 311 -21.85 19.40 -31.13
N LEU A 312 -20.92 20.33 -31.07
CA LEU A 312 -20.13 20.59 -29.86
C LEU A 312 -20.65 21.86 -29.20
N VAL A 313 -21.28 21.70 -28.04
CA VAL A 313 -21.64 22.85 -27.20
C VAL A 313 -20.46 23.11 -26.26
N ALA A 314 -19.58 24.02 -26.66
CA ALA A 314 -18.52 24.50 -25.80
C ALA A 314 -19.08 25.57 -24.85
N PRO A 315 -18.69 25.57 -23.55
CA PRO A 315 -18.98 26.70 -22.68
C PRO A 315 -18.33 27.97 -23.26
N PRO A 316 -18.89 29.16 -23.00
CA PRO A 316 -18.29 30.40 -23.47
C PRO A 316 -16.90 30.56 -22.87
N PHE A 317 -15.89 30.72 -23.73
CA PHE A 317 -14.56 31.14 -23.28
C PHE A 317 -14.61 32.59 -22.80
N PRO A 318 -13.80 32.99 -21.81
CA PRO A 318 -13.67 34.39 -21.41
C PRO A 318 -13.45 35.28 -22.64
N GLY A 319 -14.33 36.27 -22.85
CA GLY A 319 -14.28 37.17 -24.00
C GLY A 319 -14.92 36.66 -25.30
N SER A 320 -15.49 35.46 -25.33
CA SER A 320 -16.22 34.93 -26.49
C SER A 320 -17.73 34.91 -26.23
N LYS A 321 -18.52 35.33 -27.23
CA LYS A 321 -19.95 34.99 -27.27
C LYS A 321 -20.06 33.50 -27.59
N ALA A 322 -20.93 32.77 -26.89
CA ALA A 322 -21.16 31.35 -27.15
C ALA A 322 -21.39 31.12 -28.66
N ARG A 323 -20.51 30.36 -29.31
CA ARG A 323 -20.63 29.97 -30.72
C ARG A 323 -20.94 28.50 -30.80
N ILE A 324 -22.03 28.15 -31.47
CA ILE A 324 -22.34 26.78 -31.83
C ILE A 324 -21.43 26.43 -33.02
N ILE A 325 -20.52 25.48 -32.83
CA ILE A 325 -19.71 24.92 -33.91
C ILE A 325 -20.53 23.74 -34.47
N ASN A 326 -21.08 23.92 -35.66
CA ASN A 326 -21.76 22.87 -36.44
C ASN A 326 -20.74 22.14 -37.30
#